data_AF-A0A969BVW4-F1
#
_entry.id   AF-A0A969BVW4-F1
#
_cell.length_a   1.000
_cell.length_b   1.000
_cell.length_c   1.000
_cell.angle_alpha   90.00
_cell.angle_beta   90.00
_cell.angle_gamma   90.00
#
_symmetry.space_group_name_H-M   'P 1'
#
loop_
_entity.id
_entity.type
_entity.pdbx_description
1 polymer ?
#
loop_
_entity_poly.entity_id
_entity_poly.type
_entity_poly.pdbx_seq_one_letter_code
_entity_poly.pdbx_strand_id
1 'polypeptide(L)' 'GSVFEGSVRVEGDMVYPTITGNAFVTGEATLVLDERDPFVRGIEN' A
#
# COMPACT_ATOMS: atom_id res chain seq x y z
N GLY A 1 9.16 6.53 10.40
CA GLY A 1 7.99 5.71 10.03
C GLY A 1 6.81 6.14 10.89
N SER A 2 5.58 5.99 10.39
CA SER A 2 4.37 6.22 11.18
C SER A 2 4.21 5.10 12.23
N VAL A 3 3.80 5.47 13.45
CA VAL A 3 3.32 4.50 14.44
C VAL A 3 1.95 3.99 14.00
N PHE A 4 1.72 2.69 14.12
CA PHE A 4 0.41 2.08 13.95
C PHE A 4 -0.17 1.72 15.32
N GLU A 5 -1.46 1.99 15.49
CA GLU A 5 -2.24 1.57 16.66
C GLU A 5 -3.08 0.36 16.27
N GLY A 6 -3.06 -0.68 17.10
CA GLY A 6 -3.80 -1.92 16.86
C GLY A 6 -4.79 -2.19 17.99
N SER A 7 -5.97 -2.68 17.63
CA SER A 7 -6.90 -3.31 18.58
C SER A 7 -7.40 -4.64 18.01
N VAL A 8 -7.89 -5.51 18.88
CA VAL A 8 -8.43 -6.82 18.49
C VAL A 8 -9.80 -7.03 19.12
N ARG A 9 -10.71 -7.61 18.35
CA ARG A 9 -11.96 -8.18 18.86
C ARG A 9 -11.91 -9.70 18.68
N VAL A 10 -12.13 -10.46 19.74
CA VAL A 10 -12.18 -11.92 19.68
C VAL A 10 -13.64 -12.36 19.67
N GLU A 11 -14.03 -13.21 18.72
CA GLU A 11 -15.37 -13.81 18.62
C GLU A 11 -15.23 -15.31 18.34
N GLY A 12 -15.57 -16.13 19.32
CA GLY A 12 -15.31 -17.58 19.27
C GLY A 12 -13.81 -17.85 19.13
N ASP A 13 -13.46 -18.64 18.11
CA ASP A 13 -12.07 -19.01 17.81
C ASP A 13 -11.40 -18.03 16.82
N MET A 14 -12.05 -16.89 16.52
CA MET A 14 -11.57 -15.92 15.53
C MET A 14 -11.12 -14.62 16.19
N VAL A 15 -10.03 -14.05 15.68
CA VAL A 15 -9.51 -12.74 16.06
C VAL A 15 -9.69 -11.76 14.90
N TYR A 16 -10.34 -10.63 15.17
CA TYR A 16 -10.61 -9.56 14.21
C TYR A 16 -9.74 -8.34 14.56
N PRO A 17 -8.59 -8.15 13.89
CA PRO A 17 -7.73 -7.01 14.14
C PRO A 17 -8.28 -5.75 13.45
N THR A 18 -8.12 -4.61 14.11
CA THR A 18 -8.23 -3.28 13.51
C THR A 18 -6.87 -2.61 13.63
N ILE A 19 -6.36 -2.09 12.51
CA ILE A 19 -5.08 -1.38 12.44
C ILE A 19 -5.38 0.05 11.98
N THR A 20 -4.96 1.02 12.78
CA THR A 20 -5.02 2.44 12.44
C THR A 20 -3.60 2.95 12.20
N GLY A 21 -3.43 3.70 11.12
CA GLY A 21 -2.15 4.30 10.75
C GLY A 21 -2.34 5.63 10.04
N ASN A 22 -1.24 6.34 9.85
CA ASN A 22 -1.23 7.61 9.13
C ASN A 22 -0.50 7.42 7.79
N ALA A 23 -1.08 7.99 6.73
CA ALA A 23 -0.44 8.10 5.43
C ALA A 23 -0.09 9.57 5.16
N PHE A 24 1.00 9.79 4.45
CA PHE A 24 1.48 11.12 4.07
C PHE A 24 1.61 11.17 2.56
N VAL A 25 1.24 12.30 1.95
CA VAL A 25 1.47 12.54 0.53
C VAL A 25 2.97 12.56 0.28
N THR A 26 3.42 11.74 -0.67
CA THR A 26 4.85 11.63 -1.03
C THR A 26 5.19 12.36 -2.32
N GLY A 27 4.18 12.65 -3.13
CA GLY A 27 4.32 13.37 -4.39
C GLY A 27 3.06 13.28 -5.22
N GLU A 28 2.98 14.15 -6.22
CA GLU A 28 1.95 14.14 -7.25
C GLU A 28 2.65 14.02 -8.60
N ALA A 29 2.19 13.10 -9.44
CA ALA A 29 2.84 12.80 -10.70
C ALA A 29 1.83 12.34 -11.75
N THR A 30 2.20 12.53 -13.02
CA THR A 30 1.52 11.94 -14.17
C THR A 30 2.36 10.78 -14.68
N LEU A 31 1.79 9.57 -14.68
CA LEU A 31 2.43 8.41 -15.30
C LEU A 31 2.38 8.56 -16.82
N VAL A 32 3.54 8.55 -17.47
CA VAL A 32 3.65 8.57 -18.94
C VAL A 32 4.01 7.17 -19.42
N LEU A 33 3.16 6.60 -20.28
CA LEU A 33 3.34 5.29 -20.88
C LEU A 33 3.57 5.47 -22.39
N ASP A 34 4.77 5.17 -22.86
CA ASP A 34 5.13 5.18 -24.29
C ASP A 34 5.14 3.75 -24.84
N GLU A 35 4.32 3.47 -25.85
CA GLU A 35 4.25 2.13 -26.47
C GLU A 35 5.57 1.71 -27.14
N ARG A 36 6.48 2.64 -27.40
CA ARG A 36 7.80 2.38 -27.98
C ARG A 36 8.84 2.02 -26.92
N ASP A 37 8.54 2.21 -25.63
CA ASP A 37 9.44 1.85 -24.54
C ASP A 37 9.37 0.33 -24.30
N PRO A 38 10.48 -0.42 -24.49
CA PRO A 38 10.51 -1.86 -24.20
C PRO A 38 10.24 -2.19 -22.72
N PHE A 39 10.31 -1.20 -21.82
CA PHE A 39 10.05 -1.33 -20.39
C PHE A 39 8.74 -0.69 -19.93
N VAL A 40 7.82 -0.33 -20.84
CA VAL A 40 6.52 0.29 -20.50
C VAL A 40 5.67 -0.52 -19.50
N ARG A 41 5.96 -1.83 -19.36
CA ARG A 41 5.31 -2.75 -18.42
C ARG A 41 6.17 -3.12 -17.20
N GLY A 42 7.32 -2.47 -17.03
CA GLY A 42 8.33 -2.83 -16.03
C GLY A 42 9.53 -3.54 -16.65
N ILE A 43 10.62 -3.60 -15.88
CA ILE A 43 11.83 -4.34 -16.24
C ILE A 43 11.72 -5.72 -15.61
N GLU A 44 11.85 -6.77 -16.42
CA GLU A 44 11.86 -8.17 -15.98
C GLU A 44 13.29 -8.72 -15.93
N ASN A 45 13.51 -9.77 -15.14
CA ASN A 45 14.81 -10.45 -14.99
C ASN A 45 14.97 -11.62 -15.96
#